data_AF-A0A0T0MMQ1-F1
#
_entry.id   AF-A0A0T0MMQ1-F1
#
_cell.length_a   1.000
_cell.length_b   1.000
_cell.length_c   1.000
_cell.angle_alpha   90.00
_cell.angle_beta   90.00
_cell.angle_gamma   90.00
#
_symmetry.space_group_name_H-M   'P 1'
#
loop_
_entity.id
_entity.type
_entity.pdbx_description
1 polymer ?
#
loop_
_entity_poly.entity_id
_entity_poly.type
_entity_poly.pdbx_seq_one_letter_code
_entity_poly.pdbx_strand_id
1 'polypeptide(L)'
;MVEASTGTTKEWHMALPMRVLWPVAKKLAGQISVLVATNPDVQRRLTDAGKKIVEVQKARTPEAKIAKAMDAVREQARAVLDAEGSESVVSVQAASWKQRADQVERALQILQHQPRKARKTQLDRIAAMSDSLLAEVFTSLIDDVAAESSGDLELGDTSDQRRELT
;
A
#
# COMPACT_ATOMS: atom_id res chain seq x y z
N MET A 1 22.53 52.56 15.09
CA MET A 1 22.50 51.48 16.10
C MET A 1 21.41 50.53 15.66
N VAL A 2 21.80 49.33 15.22
CA VAL A 2 20.94 48.32 14.61
C VAL A 2 20.38 47.45 15.73
N GLU A 3 19.05 47.35 15.83
CA GLU A 3 18.43 46.28 16.61
C GLU A 3 17.28 45.68 15.80
N ALA A 4 17.50 44.43 15.41
CA ALA A 4 16.56 43.58 14.72
C ALA A 4 15.68 42.87 15.76
N SER A 5 14.39 42.68 15.47
CA SER A 5 13.67 41.55 16.05
C SER A 5 12.43 41.18 15.23
N THR A 6 12.69 40.30 14.26
CA THR A 6 11.88 39.12 13.91
C THR A 6 10.36 39.27 13.80
N GLY A 7 9.92 39.40 12.55
CA GLY A 7 8.59 38.94 12.14
C GLY A 7 8.42 37.45 12.44
N THR A 8 7.34 37.10 13.13
CA THR A 8 6.92 35.72 13.34
C THR A 8 5.55 35.55 12.69
N THR A 9 5.53 35.43 11.36
CA THR A 9 4.39 34.85 10.66
C THR A 9 4.35 33.34 10.97
N LYS A 10 3.70 33.03 12.09
CA LYS A 10 3.13 31.70 12.34
C LYS A 10 2.04 31.48 11.31
N GLU A 11 2.39 30.89 10.18
CA GLU A 11 1.47 30.14 9.32
C GLU A 11 2.23 29.64 8.12
N TRP A 12 2.68 28.37 8.17
CA TRP A 12 2.74 27.54 6.99
C TRP A 12 2.32 26.13 7.38
N HIS A 13 1.01 25.94 7.36
CA HIS A 13 0.38 24.68 7.05
C HIS A 13 1.05 24.04 5.83
N MET A 14 1.80 22.96 6.00
CA MET A 14 1.99 21.93 4.97
C MET A 14 2.28 20.59 5.67
N ALA A 15 1.35 20.16 6.52
CA ALA A 15 0.95 18.77 6.41
C ALA A 15 0.35 18.63 5.01
N LEU A 16 0.79 17.63 4.23
CA LEU A 16 0.00 16.82 3.28
C LEU A 16 0.92 16.17 2.20
N PRO A 17 0.61 14.94 1.71
CA PRO A 17 -0.65 14.23 1.87
C PRO A 17 -0.56 12.73 2.23
N MET A 18 -1.01 12.34 3.43
CA MET A 18 -1.84 11.10 3.53
C MET A 18 -3.29 11.42 3.10
N ARG A 19 -3.44 12.18 2.01
CA ARG A 19 -4.75 12.55 1.45
C ARG A 19 -5.14 11.68 0.26
N VAL A 20 -4.21 10.93 -0.33
CA VAL A 20 -4.51 10.02 -1.45
C VAL A 20 -4.98 8.65 -0.96
N LEU A 21 -4.47 8.18 0.19
CA LEU A 21 -4.96 6.96 0.84
C LEU A 21 -6.39 7.10 1.38
N TRP A 22 -6.81 8.29 1.82
CA TRP A 22 -8.15 8.46 2.39
C TRP A 22 -9.31 8.20 1.41
N PRO A 23 -9.36 8.75 0.18
CA PRO A 23 -10.42 8.46 -0.76
C PRO A 23 -10.36 7.03 -1.31
N VAL A 24 -9.16 6.44 -1.44
CA VAL A 24 -8.98 5.04 -1.83
C VAL A 24 -9.49 4.12 -0.72
N ALA A 25 -8.99 4.28 0.51
CA ALA A 25 -9.49 3.54 1.68
C ALA A 25 -10.99 3.72 1.94
N LYS A 26 -11.54 4.93 1.70
CA LYS A 26 -12.97 5.23 1.91
C LYS A 26 -13.86 4.65 0.80
N LYS A 27 -13.41 4.63 -0.46
CA LYS A 27 -14.10 3.90 -1.54
C LYS A 27 -14.08 2.40 -1.30
N LEU A 28 -12.99 1.89 -0.75
CA LEU A 28 -12.77 0.46 -0.55
C LEU A 28 -13.42 -0.09 0.73
N ALA A 29 -13.59 0.73 1.78
CA ALA A 29 -14.27 0.32 3.01
C ALA A 29 -15.70 -0.20 2.77
N GLY A 30 -16.40 0.33 1.76
CA GLY A 30 -17.74 -0.12 1.37
C GLY A 30 -17.77 -1.51 0.72
N GLN A 31 -16.74 -1.86 -0.06
CA GLN A 31 -16.63 -3.17 -0.72
C GLN A 31 -16.03 -4.23 0.23
N ILE A 32 -15.06 -3.83 1.05
CA ILE A 32 -14.38 -4.68 2.03
C ILE A 32 -15.33 -5.15 3.13
N SER A 33 -16.25 -4.31 3.59
CA SER A 33 -17.12 -4.64 4.73
C SER A 33 -18.10 -5.80 4.44
N VAL A 34 -18.52 -5.97 3.19
CA VAL A 34 -19.35 -7.11 2.79
C VAL A 34 -18.51 -8.38 2.64
N LEU A 35 -17.31 -8.29 2.07
CA LEU A 35 -16.40 -9.44 1.89
C LEU A 35 -15.78 -9.96 3.20
N VAL A 36 -15.47 -9.06 4.12
CA VAL A 36 -14.87 -9.39 5.42
C VAL A 36 -15.84 -10.12 6.34
N ALA A 37 -17.15 -9.91 6.17
CA ALA A 37 -18.17 -10.60 6.96
C ALA A 37 -18.31 -12.08 6.60
N THR A 38 -17.90 -12.47 5.38
CA THR A 38 -18.13 -13.82 4.83
C THR A 38 -16.89 -14.69 4.73
N ASN A 39 -15.67 -14.14 4.90
CA ASN A 39 -14.43 -14.93 4.85
C ASN A 39 -13.41 -14.52 5.95
N PRO A 40 -13.12 -15.39 6.95
CA PRO A 40 -12.24 -15.08 8.07
C PRO A 40 -10.76 -14.93 7.68
N ASP A 41 -10.30 -15.61 6.62
CA ASP A 41 -8.92 -15.49 6.14
C ASP A 41 -8.69 -14.15 5.44
N VAL A 42 -9.69 -13.70 4.67
CA VAL A 42 -9.73 -12.35 4.08
C VAL A 42 -9.73 -11.27 5.18
N GLN A 43 -10.54 -11.46 6.22
CA GLN A 43 -10.57 -10.56 7.38
C GLN A 43 -9.19 -10.45 8.03
N ARG A 44 -8.47 -11.56 8.20
CA ARG A 44 -7.15 -11.59 8.81
C ARG A 44 -6.11 -10.84 7.96
N ARG A 45 -6.06 -11.12 6.66
CA ARG A 45 -5.15 -10.46 5.71
C ARG A 45 -5.35 -8.93 5.69
N LEU A 46 -6.60 -8.47 5.62
CA LEU A 46 -6.93 -7.04 5.61
C LEU A 46 -6.69 -6.38 6.97
N THR A 47 -6.96 -7.08 8.07
CA THR A 47 -6.66 -6.58 9.42
C THR A 47 -5.16 -6.39 9.62
N ASP A 48 -4.34 -7.34 9.17
CA ASP A 48 -2.89 -7.24 9.29
C ASP A 48 -2.34 -6.12 8.39
N ALA A 49 -2.84 -5.96 7.17
CA ALA A 49 -2.52 -4.82 6.31
C ALA A 49 -2.93 -3.47 6.95
N GLY A 50 -4.11 -3.41 7.58
CA GLY A 50 -4.60 -2.25 8.31
C GLY A 50 -3.73 -1.85 9.51
N LYS A 51 -3.24 -2.83 10.29
CA LYS A 51 -2.29 -2.58 11.39
C LYS A 51 -1.00 -1.92 10.88
N LYS A 52 -0.50 -2.33 9.72
CA LYS A 52 0.71 -1.76 9.11
C LYS A 52 0.50 -0.31 8.70
N ILE A 53 -0.66 0.03 8.12
CA ILE A 53 -1.01 1.43 7.84
C ILE A 53 -0.99 2.24 9.13
N VAL A 54 -1.60 1.74 10.21
CA VAL A 54 -1.60 2.43 11.52
C VAL A 54 -0.16 2.69 11.99
N GLU A 55 0.75 1.73 11.84
CA GLU A 55 2.16 1.91 12.17
C GLU A 55 2.86 2.97 11.34
N VAL A 56 2.53 3.09 10.04
CA VAL A 56 2.96 4.19 9.18
C VAL A 56 2.42 5.51 9.72
N GLN A 57 1.14 5.59 10.08
CA GLN A 57 0.53 6.83 10.59
C GLN A 57 1.16 7.32 11.90
N LYS A 58 1.60 6.38 12.77
CA LYS A 58 2.27 6.67 14.04
C LYS A 58 3.66 7.30 13.88
N ALA A 59 4.30 7.18 12.72
CA ALA A 59 5.61 7.79 12.49
C ALA A 59 5.51 9.33 12.48
N ARG A 60 6.46 9.98 13.17
CA ARG A 60 6.42 11.44 13.42
C ARG A 60 7.03 12.27 12.29
N THR A 61 7.93 11.70 11.50
CA THR A 61 8.59 12.40 10.38
C THR A 61 8.14 11.83 9.04
N PRO A 62 8.11 12.64 7.96
CA PRO A 62 7.78 12.14 6.63
C PRO A 62 8.71 11.01 6.18
N GLU A 63 10.01 11.11 6.46
CA GLU A 63 11.00 10.09 6.14
C GLU A 63 10.70 8.76 6.84
N ALA A 64 10.33 8.82 8.13
CA ALA A 64 9.97 7.62 8.89
C ALA A 64 8.63 7.02 8.41
N LYS A 65 7.69 7.85 7.94
CA LYS A 65 6.46 7.37 7.31
C LYS A 65 6.75 6.60 6.03
N ILE A 66 7.58 7.17 5.16
CA ILE A 66 8.00 6.52 3.90
C ILE A 66 8.73 5.21 4.21
N ALA A 67 9.69 5.22 5.14
CA ALA A 67 10.43 4.00 5.51
C ALA A 67 9.48 2.89 5.99
N LYS A 68 8.59 3.19 6.94
CA LYS A 68 7.60 2.21 7.43
C LYS A 68 6.63 1.74 6.33
N ALA A 69 6.27 2.61 5.39
CA ALA A 69 5.42 2.23 4.27
C ALA A 69 6.14 1.24 3.34
N MET A 70 7.41 1.45 3.06
CA MET A 70 8.23 0.53 2.27
C MET A 70 8.48 -0.79 2.98
N ASP A 71 8.59 -0.80 4.32
CA ASP A 71 8.65 -2.04 5.10
C ASP A 71 7.38 -2.88 4.91
N ALA A 72 6.19 -2.25 4.97
CA ALA A 72 4.93 -2.92 4.71
C ALA A 72 4.84 -3.48 3.28
N VAL A 73 5.33 -2.73 2.27
CA VAL A 73 5.39 -3.20 0.88
C VAL A 73 6.30 -4.41 0.74
N ARG A 74 7.51 -4.39 1.33
CA ARG A 74 8.45 -5.53 1.26
C ARG A 74 7.89 -6.78 1.93
N GLU A 75 7.21 -6.62 3.06
CA GLU A 75 6.58 -7.72 3.77
C GLU A 75 5.47 -8.36 2.92
N GLN A 76 4.62 -7.55 2.29
CA GLN A 76 3.57 -8.07 1.41
C GLN A 76 4.16 -8.75 0.16
N ALA A 77 5.14 -8.12 -0.48
CA ALA A 77 5.84 -8.70 -1.61
C ALA A 77 6.46 -10.06 -1.25
N ARG A 78 7.08 -10.17 -0.07
CA ARG A 78 7.63 -11.43 0.43
C ARG A 78 6.54 -12.47 0.66
N ALA A 79 5.42 -12.10 1.30
CA ALA A 79 4.33 -13.02 1.54
C ALA A 79 3.77 -13.60 0.24
N VAL A 80 3.64 -12.78 -0.80
CA VAL A 80 3.23 -13.23 -2.14
C VAL A 80 4.29 -14.14 -2.77
N LEU A 81 5.56 -13.75 -2.75
CA LEU A 81 6.65 -14.58 -3.29
C LEU A 81 6.80 -15.94 -2.59
N ASP A 82 6.52 -15.99 -1.29
CA ASP A 82 6.59 -17.22 -0.50
C ASP A 82 5.36 -18.13 -0.74
N ALA A 83 4.22 -17.56 -1.15
CA ALA A 83 2.97 -18.29 -1.44
C ALA A 83 2.88 -18.76 -2.90
N GLU A 84 3.48 -18.01 -3.82
CA GLU A 84 3.36 -18.19 -5.26
C GLU A 84 4.54 -18.97 -5.86
N GLY A 85 4.30 -19.69 -6.95
CA GLY A 85 5.37 -20.24 -7.77
C GLY A 85 6.19 -19.14 -8.45
N SER A 86 7.51 -19.36 -8.62
CA SER A 86 8.45 -18.37 -9.16
C SER A 86 8.16 -17.88 -10.59
N GLU A 87 7.24 -18.54 -11.30
CA GLU A 87 6.84 -18.20 -12.68
C GLU A 87 5.45 -17.55 -12.78
N SER A 88 4.74 -17.39 -11.66
CA SER A 88 3.42 -16.74 -11.68
C SER A 88 3.53 -15.23 -11.98
N VAL A 89 2.54 -14.68 -12.68
CA VAL A 89 2.51 -13.23 -12.97
C VAL A 89 2.51 -12.41 -11.68
N VAL A 90 1.85 -12.93 -10.65
CA VAL A 90 1.74 -12.31 -9.32
C VAL A 90 3.10 -12.30 -8.62
N SER A 91 3.90 -13.36 -8.73
CA SER A 91 5.26 -13.39 -8.16
C SER A 91 6.21 -12.41 -8.88
N VAL A 92 6.09 -12.27 -10.21
CA VAL A 92 6.85 -11.24 -10.97
C VAL A 92 6.47 -9.82 -10.50
N GLN A 93 5.19 -9.56 -10.29
CA GLN A 93 4.72 -8.28 -9.79
C GLN A 93 5.22 -8.00 -8.36
N ALA A 94 5.19 -9.01 -7.48
CA ALA A 94 5.72 -8.92 -6.13
C ALA A 94 7.22 -8.66 -6.09
N ALA A 95 8.00 -9.31 -6.95
CA ALA A 95 9.43 -9.02 -7.10
C ALA A 95 9.67 -7.56 -7.50
N SER A 96 8.85 -7.03 -8.42
CA SER A 96 8.88 -5.62 -8.83
C SER A 96 8.53 -4.67 -7.68
N TRP A 97 7.54 -4.99 -6.83
CA TRP A 97 7.24 -4.17 -5.64
C TRP A 97 8.41 -4.08 -4.69
N LYS A 98 9.04 -5.23 -4.39
CA LYS A 98 10.21 -5.29 -3.53
C LYS A 98 11.36 -4.42 -4.08
N GLN A 99 11.69 -4.56 -5.36
CA GLN A 99 12.75 -3.78 -6.00
C GLN A 99 12.47 -2.27 -5.94
N ARG A 100 11.22 -1.87 -6.17
CA ARG A 100 10.80 -0.46 -6.11
C ARG A 100 10.84 0.09 -4.67
N ALA A 101 10.47 -0.71 -3.68
CA ALA A 101 10.61 -0.34 -2.26
C ALA A 101 12.09 -0.10 -1.89
N ASP A 102 12.99 -0.96 -2.34
CA ASP A 102 14.43 -0.80 -2.12
C ASP A 102 14.98 0.45 -2.83
N GLN A 103 14.43 0.81 -4.00
CA GLN A 103 14.80 2.04 -4.70
C GLN A 103 14.37 3.29 -3.92
N VAL A 104 13.16 3.29 -3.36
CA VAL A 104 12.65 4.38 -2.51
C VAL A 104 13.52 4.54 -1.25
N GLU A 105 13.90 3.44 -0.60
CA GLU A 105 14.79 3.48 0.55
C GLU A 105 16.18 4.05 0.21
N ARG A 106 16.79 3.59 -0.89
CA ARG A 106 18.07 4.16 -1.36
C ARG A 106 17.94 5.66 -1.64
N ALA A 107 16.83 6.09 -2.24
CA ALA A 107 16.57 7.51 -2.46
C ALA A 107 16.49 8.30 -1.15
N LEU A 108 15.84 7.74 -0.11
CA LEU A 108 15.83 8.35 1.24
C LEU A 108 17.22 8.44 1.86
N GLN A 109 18.07 7.42 1.70
CA GLN A 109 19.44 7.45 2.23
C GLN A 109 20.26 8.55 1.55
N ILE A 110 20.21 8.65 0.21
CA ILE A 110 20.88 9.71 -0.56
C ILE A 110 20.40 11.09 -0.12
N LEU A 111 19.09 11.22 0.14
CA LEU A 111 18.46 12.47 0.57
C LEU A 111 19.05 13.03 1.88
N GLN A 112 19.52 12.16 2.79
CA GLN A 112 20.11 12.59 4.08
C GLN A 112 21.39 13.40 3.91
N HIS A 113 22.09 13.24 2.78
CA HIS A 113 23.32 13.94 2.46
C HIS A 113 23.11 15.21 1.62
N GLN A 114 21.86 15.51 1.22
CA GLN A 114 21.51 16.67 0.41
C GLN A 114 21.35 17.95 1.27
N PRO A 115 21.65 19.15 0.70
CA PRO A 115 21.32 20.43 1.31
C PRO A 115 19.82 20.56 1.60
N ARG A 116 19.46 21.21 2.72
CA ARG A 116 18.07 21.29 3.23
C ARG A 116 17.04 21.77 2.18
N LYS A 117 17.42 22.68 1.29
CA LYS A 117 16.54 23.20 0.22
C LYS A 117 16.21 22.13 -0.83
N ALA A 118 17.21 21.40 -1.30
CA ALA A 118 17.04 20.27 -2.24
C ALA A 118 16.30 19.10 -1.56
N ARG A 119 16.57 18.90 -0.27
CA ARG A 119 15.96 17.86 0.55
C ARG A 119 14.44 17.91 0.53
N LYS A 120 13.84 19.09 0.74
CA LYS A 120 12.39 19.23 0.79
C LYS A 120 11.72 18.81 -0.53
N THR A 121 12.20 19.33 -1.66
CA THR A 121 11.63 19.03 -2.99
C THR A 121 11.79 17.57 -3.37
N GLN A 122 12.93 16.95 -3.05
CA GLN A 122 13.14 15.53 -3.33
C GLN A 122 12.32 14.63 -2.39
N LEU A 123 12.15 15.03 -1.12
CA LEU A 123 11.31 14.32 -0.17
C LEU A 123 9.86 14.21 -0.66
N ASP A 124 9.29 15.29 -1.19
CA ASP A 124 7.92 15.30 -1.71
C ASP A 124 7.76 14.31 -2.90
N ARG A 125 8.78 14.22 -3.76
CA ARG A 125 8.79 13.26 -4.88
C ARG A 125 8.90 11.82 -4.39
N ILE A 126 9.76 11.57 -3.41
CA ILE A 126 9.93 10.24 -2.81
C ILE A 126 8.64 9.81 -2.09
N ALA A 127 7.97 10.74 -1.39
CA ALA A 127 6.67 10.50 -0.78
C ALA A 127 5.62 10.10 -1.83
N ALA A 128 5.53 10.82 -2.94
CA ALA A 128 4.58 10.48 -4.01
C ALA A 128 4.85 9.09 -4.64
N MET A 129 6.12 8.73 -4.85
CA MET A 129 6.49 7.38 -5.33
C MET A 129 6.10 6.30 -4.32
N SER A 130 6.38 6.54 -3.03
CA SER A 130 6.01 5.65 -1.93
C SER A 130 4.49 5.46 -1.83
N ASP A 131 3.72 6.54 -1.91
CA ASP A 131 2.26 6.49 -1.85
C ASP A 131 1.67 5.75 -3.04
N SER A 132 2.21 5.97 -4.25
CA SER A 132 1.78 5.24 -5.46
C SER A 132 2.06 3.75 -5.34
N LEU A 133 3.25 3.36 -4.85
CA LEU A 133 3.61 1.96 -4.69
C LEU A 133 2.75 1.28 -3.62
N LEU A 134 2.51 1.97 -2.49
CA LEU A 134 1.64 1.47 -1.45
C LEU A 134 0.21 1.27 -1.97
N ALA A 135 -0.33 2.23 -2.72
CA ALA A 135 -1.66 2.12 -3.31
C ALA A 135 -1.76 0.94 -4.30
N GLU A 136 -0.75 0.71 -5.13
CA GLU A 136 -0.69 -0.42 -6.06
C GLU A 136 -0.76 -1.76 -5.32
N VAL A 137 0.08 -1.94 -4.29
CA VAL A 137 0.12 -3.17 -3.49
C VAL A 137 -1.21 -3.41 -2.78
N PHE A 138 -1.82 -2.37 -2.21
CA PHE A 138 -3.12 -2.49 -1.55
C PHE A 138 -4.25 -2.80 -2.52
N THR A 139 -4.21 -2.23 -3.72
CA THR A 139 -5.21 -2.52 -4.76
C THR A 139 -5.10 -3.98 -5.19
N SER A 140 -3.87 -4.47 -5.43
CA SER A 140 -3.65 -5.88 -5.79
C SER A 140 -4.12 -6.85 -4.71
N LEU A 141 -3.84 -6.57 -3.43
CA LEU A 141 -4.31 -7.40 -2.32
C LEU A 141 -5.85 -7.51 -2.30
N ILE A 142 -6.55 -6.44 -2.69
CA ILE A 142 -8.00 -6.41 -2.71
C ILE A 142 -8.55 -7.13 -3.94
N ASP A 143 -7.91 -6.95 -5.10
CA ASP A 143 -8.29 -7.65 -6.32
C ASP A 143 -8.14 -9.17 -6.16
N ASP A 144 -7.04 -9.63 -5.53
CA ASP A 144 -6.82 -11.05 -5.21
C ASP A 144 -7.95 -11.58 -4.31
N VAL A 145 -8.31 -10.83 -3.27
CA VAL A 145 -9.40 -11.17 -2.35
C VAL A 145 -10.77 -11.20 -3.04
N ALA A 146 -11.03 -10.27 -3.96
CA ALA A 146 -12.28 -10.23 -4.72
C ALA A 146 -12.39 -11.43 -5.69
N ALA A 147 -11.27 -11.83 -6.30
CA ALA A 147 -11.19 -13.00 -7.15
C ALA A 147 -11.42 -14.31 -6.35
N GLU A 148 -10.78 -14.46 -5.18
CA GLU A 148 -10.98 -15.62 -4.29
C GLU A 148 -12.46 -15.76 -3.87
N SER A 149 -13.16 -14.64 -3.58
CA SER A 149 -14.57 -14.67 -3.18
C SER A 149 -15.55 -15.04 -4.31
N SER A 150 -15.16 -14.82 -5.57
CA SER A 150 -16.00 -15.10 -6.74
C SER A 150 -15.84 -16.54 -7.23
N GLY A 151 -14.72 -17.20 -6.91
CA GLY A 151 -14.42 -18.58 -7.30
C GLY A 151 -15.26 -19.65 -6.59
N ASP A 152 -15.79 -19.36 -5.40
CA ASP A 152 -16.59 -20.32 -4.61
C ASP A 152 -18.05 -20.47 -5.09
N LEU A 153 -18.48 -19.72 -6.12
CA LEU A 153 -19.84 -19.80 -6.68
C LEU A 153 -19.94 -20.59 -8.00
N GLU A 154 -18.85 -21.13 -8.54
CA GLU A 154 -18.84 -21.93 -9.79
C GLU A 154 -18.58 -23.44 -9.56
N LEU A 155 -19.23 -24.06 -8.58
CA LEU A 155 -19.33 -25.53 -8.49
C LEU A 155 -20.76 -26.00 -8.19
N GLY A 156 -21.74 -25.33 -8.81
CA GLY A 156 -23.14 -25.75 -8.85
C GLY A 156 -23.52 -26.29 -10.24
N ASP A 157 -23.36 -27.59 -10.41
CA ASP A 157 -24.20 -28.45 -11.26
C ASP A 157 -24.33 -28.13 -12.77
N THR A 158 -23.48 -28.76 -13.58
CA THR A 158 -23.82 -29.12 -14.97
C THR A 158 -23.64 -30.62 -15.23
N SER A 159 -23.96 -31.46 -14.23
CA SER A 159 -23.84 -32.92 -14.37
C SER A 159 -25.17 -33.63 -14.70
N ASP A 160 -26.27 -32.90 -14.89
CA ASP A 160 -27.60 -33.49 -15.15
C ASP A 160 -28.08 -33.43 -16.62
N GLN A 161 -27.19 -33.25 -17.60
CA GLN A 161 -27.54 -33.30 -19.04
C GLN A 161 -27.03 -34.56 -19.78
N ARG A 162 -26.95 -35.72 -19.10
CA ARG A 162 -26.57 -37.00 -19.75
C ARG A 162 -27.52 -38.16 -19.49
N ARG A 163 -28.81 -37.87 -19.36
CA ARG A 163 -29.88 -38.87 -19.40
C ARG A 163 -31.13 -38.29 -20.05
N GLU A 164 -31.14 -38.28 -21.37
CA GLU A 164 -32.33 -38.46 -22.21
C GLU A 164 -31.87 -38.28 -23.65
N LEU A 165 -31.72 -39.41 -24.35
CA LEU A 165 -31.79 -39.62 -25.81
C LEU A 165 -31.35 -41.07 -26.05
N THR A 166 -32.22 -41.99 -25.63
CA THR A 166 -32.35 -43.32 -26.23
C THR A 166 -33.50 -43.28 -27.20
#